data_AF-A0A444ES26-F1
#
_entry.id   AF-A0A444ES26-F1
#
_cell.length_a   1.000
_cell.length_b   1.000
_cell.length_c   1.000
_cell.angle_alpha   90.00
_cell.angle_beta   90.00
_cell.angle_gamma   90.00
#
_symmetry.space_group_name_H-M   'P 1'
#
loop_
_entity.id
_entity.type
_entity.pdbx_description
1 polymer ?
#
loop_
_entity_poly.entity_id
_entity_poly.type
_entity_poly.pdbx_seq_one_letter_code
_entity_poly.pdbx_strand_id
1 'polypeptide(L)' 'IINSYCQLVNPEAVRQELRHLKSLSVDGVVVDCWWGIVEGWSPCKYNWSGYRELFTILREFELKLQVSL' A
#
# COMPACT_ATOMS: atom_id res chain seq x y z
N ILE A 1 6.85 0.24 3.80
CA ILE A 1 6.22 0.60 2.50
C ILE A 1 5.63 2.00 2.57
N ILE A 2 4.71 2.30 3.50
CA ILE A 2 4.25 3.68 3.76
C ILE A 2 5.03 4.28 4.94
N ASN A 3 5.47 5.54 4.85
CA ASN A 3 6.13 6.25 5.97
C ASN A 3 5.11 7.00 6.88
N SER A 4 5.59 7.59 7.97
CA SER A 4 4.77 8.38 8.91
C SER A 4 4.11 9.63 8.32
N TYR A 5 4.52 10.05 7.13
CA TYR A 5 3.95 11.18 6.39
C TYR A 5 2.85 10.73 5.40
N CYS A 6 2.46 9.45 5.46
CA CYS A 6 1.55 8.81 4.52
C CYS A 6 2.04 8.90 3.06
N GLN A 7 3.33 8.64 2.85
CA GLN A 7 3.94 8.57 1.51
C GLN A 7 4.44 7.16 1.22
N LEU A 8 4.26 6.71 -0.03
CA LEU A 8 4.80 5.45 -0.50
C LEU A 8 6.32 5.57 -0.69
N VAL A 9 7.07 4.82 0.11
CA VAL A 9 8.53 4.79 0.03
C VAL A 9 8.95 3.84 -1.08
N ASN A 10 9.67 4.38 -2.05
CA ASN A 10 10.25 3.66 -3.19
C ASN A 10 9.24 2.77 -3.96
N PRO A 11 8.36 3.39 -4.77
CA PRO A 11 7.37 2.68 -5.57
C PRO A 11 7.97 1.60 -6.49
N GLU A 12 9.18 1.80 -7.01
CA GLU A 12 9.79 0.83 -7.94
C GLU A 12 10.23 -0.45 -7.24
N ALA A 13 10.76 -0.35 -6.01
CA ALA A 13 11.06 -1.54 -5.21
C ALA A 13 9.79 -2.37 -4.95
N VAL A 14 8.67 -1.71 -4.64
CA VAL A 14 7.38 -2.39 -4.49
C VAL A 14 6.96 -3.08 -5.80
N ARG A 15 7.11 -2.43 -6.95
CA ARG A 15 6.83 -3.05 -8.25
C ARG A 15 7.69 -4.29 -8.50
N GLN A 16 8.97 -4.26 -8.14
CA GLN A 16 9.88 -5.40 -8.30
C GLN A 16 9.44 -6.60 -7.44
N GLU A 17 9.11 -6.37 -6.18
CA GLU A 17 8.59 -7.41 -5.28
C GLU A 17 7.26 -7.99 -5.79
N LEU A 18 6.34 -7.15 -6.27
CA LEU A 18 5.05 -7.61 -6.81
C LEU A 18 5.22 -8.43 -8.10
N ARG A 19 6.17 -8.07 -8.98
CA ARG A 19 6.53 -8.90 -10.14
C ARG A 19 6.99 -10.27 -9.68
N HIS A 20 7.83 -10.33 -8.64
CA HIS A 20 8.32 -11.60 -8.10
C HIS A 20 7.18 -12.43 -7.51
N LEU A 21 6.30 -11.84 -6.69
CA LEU A 21 5.14 -12.54 -6.13
C LEU A 21 4.18 -13.05 -7.22
N LYS A 22 3.98 -12.28 -8.29
CA LYS A 22 3.17 -12.71 -9.43
C LYS A 22 3.80 -13.90 -10.16
N SER A 23 5.12 -13.95 -10.29
CA SER A 23 5.82 -15.12 -10.87
C SER A 23 5.65 -16.39 -10.04
N LEU A 24 5.42 -16.25 -8.73
CA LEU A 24 5.14 -17.35 -7.81
C LEU A 24 3.66 -17.75 -7.78
N SER A 25 2.82 -17.19 -8.67
CA SER A 25 1.38 -17.46 -8.78
C SER A 25 0.59 -17.18 -7.49
N VAL A 26 0.99 -16.16 -6.73
CA VAL A 26 0.27 -15.71 -5.54
C VAL A 26 -1.09 -15.08 -5.90
N ASP A 27 -2.13 -15.41 -5.15
CA ASP A 27 -3.50 -14.92 -5.35
C ASP A 27 -3.70 -13.44 -5.01
N GLY A 28 -2.99 -12.93 -4.00
CA GLY A 28 -3.20 -11.59 -3.48
C GLY A 28 -2.25 -11.20 -2.36
N VAL A 29 -2.42 -9.96 -1.88
CA VAL A 29 -1.65 -9.38 -0.78
C VAL A 29 -2.57 -8.83 0.30
N VAL A 30 -2.09 -8.85 1.53
CA VAL A 30 -2.72 -8.17 2.67
C VAL A 30 -1.96 -6.89 2.95
N VAL A 31 -2.67 -5.77 3.14
CA VAL A 31 -2.08 -4.48 3.50
C VAL A 31 -2.68 -3.97 4.80
N ASP A 32 -1.81 -3.68 5.77
CA ASP A 32 -2.19 -3.00 7.01
C ASP A 32 -2.28 -1.48 6.80
N CYS A 33 -3.47 -0.95 7.02
CA CYS A 33 -3.82 0.45 6.95
C CYS A 33 -3.81 1.06 8.35
N TRP A 34 -2.68 1.66 8.73
CA TRP A 34 -2.46 2.15 10.07
C TRP A 34 -3.16 3.48 10.30
N TRP A 35 -4.11 3.52 11.25
CA TRP A 35 -4.81 4.74 11.64
C TRP A 35 -3.85 5.88 12.04
N GLY A 36 -2.79 5.55 12.79
CA GLY A 36 -1.77 6.52 13.21
C GLY A 36 -0.97 7.16 12.08
N ILE A 37 -0.95 6.56 10.88
CA ILE A 37 -0.35 7.17 9.67
C ILE A 37 -1.38 8.05 8.96
N VAL A 38 -2.62 7.59 8.89
CA VAL A 38 -3.71 8.26 8.17
C VAL A 38 -4.17 9.53 8.90
N GLU A 39 -4.38 9.46 10.22
CA GLU A 39 -4.84 10.59 11.06
C GLU A 39 -3.71 11.22 11.89
N GLY A 40 -2.44 10.85 11.66
CA GLY A 40 -1.32 11.19 12.55
C GLY A 40 -1.03 12.68 12.73
N TRP A 41 -1.48 13.55 11.81
CA TRP A 41 -1.16 14.98 11.83
C TRP A 41 -2.12 15.83 12.65
N SER A 42 -3.41 15.53 12.59
CA SER A 42 -4.45 16.30 13.28
C SER A 42 -5.73 15.48 13.35
N PRO A 43 -6.50 15.57 14.46
CA PRO A 43 -7.81 14.95 14.55
C PRO A 43 -8.71 15.38 13.38
N CYS A 44 -9.48 14.43 12.86
CA CYS A 44 -10.40 14.59 11.73
C CYS A 44 -9.72 14.98 10.40
N LYS A 45 -8.39 14.87 10.27
CA LYS A 45 -7.67 15.06 9.00
C LYS A 45 -7.06 13.74 8.55
N TYR A 46 -7.66 13.15 7.53
CA TYR A 46 -7.24 11.86 6.99
C TYR A 46 -6.42 12.03 5.72
N ASN A 47 -5.16 11.59 5.76
CA ASN A 47 -4.33 11.47 4.58
C ASN A 47 -4.27 10.00 4.13
N TRP A 48 -4.67 9.74 2.90
CA TRP A 48 -4.63 8.41 2.28
C TRP A 48 -3.73 8.38 1.04
N SER A 49 -2.95 9.42 0.76
CA SER A 49 -2.23 9.57 -0.51
C SER A 49 -1.28 8.41 -0.81
N GLY A 50 -0.41 8.04 0.13
CA GLY A 50 0.51 6.90 -0.02
C GLY A 50 -0.20 5.56 -0.17
N TYR A 51 -1.29 5.33 0.56
CA TYR A 51 -2.10 4.11 0.40
C TYR A 51 -2.80 4.06 -0.96
N ARG A 52 -3.33 5.18 -1.44
CA ARG A 52 -3.93 5.27 -2.79
C ARG A 52 -2.91 4.96 -3.88
N GLU A 53 -1.69 5.45 -3.74
CA GLU A 53 -0.60 5.13 -4.67
C GLU A 53 -0.26 3.65 -4.64
N LEU A 54 -0.10 3.06 -3.44
CA LEU A 54 0.15 1.63 -3.28
C LEU A 54 -0.95 0.77 -3.92
N PHE A 55 -2.22 1.09 -3.67
CA PHE A 55 -3.35 0.36 -4.26
C PHE A 55 -3.44 0.51 -5.77
N THR A 56 -3.01 1.65 -6.31
CA THR A 56 -2.91 1.84 -7.76
C THR A 56 -1.89 0.87 -8.35
N ILE A 57 -0.72 0.75 -7.73
CA ILE A 57 0.31 -0.22 -8.14
C ILE A 57 -0.21 -1.65 -8.02
N LEU A 58 -0.81 -2.03 -6.88
CA LEU A 58 -1.34 -3.38 -6.70
C LEU A 58 -2.38 -3.76 -7.75
N ARG A 59 -3.19 -2.79 -8.18
CA ARG A 59 -4.18 -2.97 -9.25
C ARG A 59 -3.51 -3.22 -10.61
N GLU A 60 -2.37 -2.58 -10.90
CA GLU A 60 -1.58 -2.84 -12.13
C GLU A 60 -1.13 -4.31 -12.25
N PHE A 61 -0.94 -5.00 -11.11
CA PHE A 61 -0.51 -6.41 -11.07
C PHE A 61 -1.66 -7.42 -10.97
N GLU A 62 -2.92 -6.95 -10.99
CA GLU A 62 -4.12 -7.78 -10.90
C GLU A 62 -4.07 -8.78 -9.73
N LEU A 63 -3.56 -8.32 -8.59
CA LEU A 63 -3.52 -9.09 -7.34
C LEU A 63 -4.77 -8.80 -6.52
N LYS A 64 -5.34 -9.81 -5.85
CA LYS A 64 -6.40 -9.58 -4.87
C LYS A 64 -5.82 -8.77 -3.71
N LEU A 65 -6.58 -7.79 -3.22
CA LEU A 65 -6.19 -6.96 -2.09
C LEU A 65 -7.13 -7.23 -0.91
N GLN A 66 -6.55 -7.58 0.23
CA GLN A 66 -7.22 -7.58 1.52
C GLN A 66 -6.64 -6.47 2.38
N VAL A 67 -7.52 -5.70 3.03
CA VAL A 67 -7.11 -4.60 3.92
C VAL A 67 -7.36 -5.01 5.35
N SER A 68 -6.39 -4.75 6.21
CA SER A 68 -6.44 -4.86 7.66
C SER A 68 -6.32 -3.45 8.25
N LEU A 69 -7.11 -3.14 9.28
CA LEU A 69 -7.21 -1.80 9.91
C LEU A 69 -6.72 -1.84 11.35
#